data_AF-A0A412KG70-F1
#
_entry.id   AF-A0A412KG70-F1
#
_cell.length_a   1.000
_cell.length_b   1.000
_cell.length_c   1.000
_cell.angle_alpha   90.00
_cell.angle_beta   90.00
_cell.angle_gamma   90.00
#
_symmetry.space_group_name_H-M   'P 1'
#
loop_
_entity.id
_entity.type
_entity.pdbx_description
1 polymer ?
#
loop_
_entity_poly.entity_id
_entity_poly.type
_entity_poly.pdbx_seq_one_letter_code
_entity_poly.pdbx_strand_id
1 'polypeptide(L)'
;MKKLVKYVEENNIPVDQKTFNEKGGVLILHENLIPQTYEDIETECIGKIIELYDLVPVGTAMQEMSAVKLRNCGYINISQSDCPTLDLSWRGNDKVYLIVSDKTFSKLKDVLTVRNLEVQINVKANKEAICKQKLKAWVQEANLKFQSTTGNENQLLYVIKCNSDEIAKQSLYIRTSQIIMYTISGILIFMGLLNYFSTTSTNIIIRQREFSIMRSIGMTQGMLRKMLIYEGIIYVGGVLGLLLIIGSIVMGIVVYI
;
A
#
# COMPACT_ATOMS: atom_id res chain seq x y z
N MET A 1 -24.96 12.72 9.53
CA MET A 1 -24.78 14.17 9.79
C MET A 1 -24.69 14.50 11.30
N LYS A 2 -25.71 14.22 12.14
CA LYS A 2 -25.68 14.56 13.58
C LYS A 2 -24.45 14.08 14.36
N LYS A 3 -23.96 12.86 14.09
CA LYS A 3 -22.73 12.31 14.71
C LYS A 3 -21.47 13.08 14.32
N LEU A 4 -21.39 13.54 13.08
CA LEU A 4 -20.24 14.29 12.55
C LEU A 4 -20.21 15.72 13.09
N VAL A 5 -21.37 16.37 13.21
CA VAL A 5 -21.50 17.71 13.82
C VAL A 5 -21.06 17.67 15.29
N LYS A 6 -21.50 16.64 16.03
CA LYS A 6 -21.07 16.43 17.41
C LYS A 6 -19.55 16.21 17.54
N TYR A 7 -18.95 15.44 16.64
CA TYR A 7 -17.50 15.24 16.59
C TYR A 7 -16.72 16.54 16.33
N VAL A 8 -17.20 17.38 15.40
CA VAL A 8 -16.61 18.69 15.10
C VAL A 8 -16.66 19.61 16.31
N GLU A 9 -17.78 19.60 17.06
CA GLU A 9 -17.95 20.39 18.28
C GLU A 9 -17.09 19.87 19.44
N GLU A 10 -17.00 18.54 19.64
CA GLU A 10 -16.22 17.92 20.71
C GLU A 10 -14.71 18.10 20.53
N ASN A 11 -14.24 18.14 19.28
CA ASN A 11 -12.82 18.29 18.94
C ASN A 11 -12.40 19.70 18.51
N ASN A 12 -13.29 20.71 18.64
CA ASN A 12 -13.03 22.11 18.25
C ASN A 12 -12.46 22.27 16.82
N ILE A 13 -12.92 21.46 15.88
CA ILE A 13 -12.42 21.49 14.50
C ILE A 13 -12.94 22.78 13.83
N PRO A 14 -12.08 23.59 13.18
CA PRO A 14 -12.48 24.84 12.57
C PRO A 14 -13.39 24.58 11.36
N VAL A 15 -14.71 24.71 11.57
CA VAL A 15 -15.73 24.44 10.55
C VAL A 15 -16.78 25.56 10.53
N ASP A 16 -17.03 26.12 9.34
CA ASP A 16 -18.10 27.09 9.09
C ASP A 16 -19.46 26.39 8.90
N GLN A 17 -20.08 26.03 10.02
CA GLN A 17 -21.38 25.36 10.05
C GLN A 17 -22.53 26.23 9.48
N LYS A 18 -22.44 27.57 9.58
CA LYS A 18 -23.50 28.47 9.09
C LYS A 18 -23.55 28.45 7.57
N THR A 19 -22.40 28.60 6.94
CA THR A 19 -22.28 28.57 5.48
C THR A 19 -22.61 27.19 4.90
N PHE A 20 -22.26 26.11 5.61
CA PHE A 20 -22.57 24.74 5.22
C PHE A 20 -24.08 24.50 5.03
N ASN A 21 -24.91 25.01 5.95
CA ASN A 21 -26.35 24.77 5.94
C ASN A 21 -27.14 25.69 4.98
N GLU A 22 -26.64 26.90 4.70
CA GLU A 22 -27.45 27.93 4.04
C GLU A 22 -26.97 28.36 2.65
N LYS A 23 -25.68 28.22 2.31
CA LYS A 23 -25.07 28.89 1.13
C LYS A 23 -24.28 27.99 0.19
N GLY A 24 -24.69 26.73 0.02
CA GLY A 24 -23.98 25.83 -0.89
C GLY A 24 -22.57 25.47 -0.39
N GLY A 25 -22.43 25.37 0.93
CA GLY A 25 -21.16 24.97 1.54
C GLY A 25 -20.86 23.49 1.36
N VAL A 26 -19.58 23.15 1.45
CA VAL A 26 -19.06 21.79 1.35
C VAL A 26 -18.01 21.54 2.42
N LEU A 27 -18.10 20.39 3.07
CA LEU A 27 -17.08 19.88 3.99
C LEU A 27 -16.24 18.83 3.28
N ILE A 28 -14.93 18.94 3.45
CA ILE A 28 -13.96 18.05 2.82
C ILE A 28 -13.50 17.03 3.87
N LEU A 29 -13.75 15.75 3.61
CA LEU A 29 -13.22 14.67 4.45
C LEU A 29 -12.11 13.94 3.73
N HIS A 30 -11.07 13.62 4.48
CA HIS A 30 -9.88 12.97 3.92
C HIS A 30 -9.28 11.97 4.92
N GLU A 31 -8.57 10.97 4.39
CA GLU A 31 -7.86 9.98 5.20
C GLU A 31 -6.36 10.33 5.23
N ASN A 32 -5.92 11.13 6.22
CA ASN A 32 -4.51 11.55 6.40
C ASN A 32 -3.81 12.17 5.17
N LEU A 33 -4.57 12.67 4.19
CA LEU A 33 -4.04 13.33 2.99
C LEU A 33 -3.34 14.66 3.27
N ILE A 34 -3.72 15.37 4.33
CA ILE A 34 -3.11 16.64 4.73
C ILE A 34 -2.25 16.40 5.97
N PRO A 35 -0.92 16.59 5.88
CA PRO A 35 -0.04 16.50 7.03
C PRO A 35 -0.33 17.63 8.03
N GLN A 36 -0.15 17.36 9.34
CA GLN A 36 -0.40 18.33 10.43
C GLN A 36 0.40 19.64 10.30
N THR A 37 1.50 19.65 9.55
CA THR A 37 2.28 20.86 9.27
C THR A 37 1.54 21.90 8.42
N TYR A 38 0.39 21.57 7.84
CA TYR A 38 -0.40 22.42 6.95
C TYR A 38 -1.73 22.91 7.55
N GLU A 39 -1.96 22.72 8.85
CA GLU A 39 -3.19 23.14 9.56
C GLU A 39 -3.50 24.65 9.43
N ASP A 40 -2.46 25.50 9.36
CA ASP A 40 -2.62 26.95 9.14
C ASP A 40 -3.21 27.26 7.74
N ILE A 41 -2.82 26.47 6.73
CA ILE A 41 -3.30 26.63 5.34
C ILE A 41 -4.75 26.13 5.21
N GLU A 42 -5.11 25.09 5.96
CA GLU A 42 -6.49 24.61 6.02
C GLU A 42 -7.42 25.72 6.49
N THR A 43 -7.06 26.41 7.58
CA THR A 43 -7.83 27.51 8.15
C THR A 43 -7.93 28.70 7.19
N GLU A 44 -6.86 29.01 6.46
CA GLU A 44 -6.85 30.09 5.44
C GLU A 44 -7.72 29.75 4.21
N CYS A 45 -7.90 28.46 3.91
CA CYS A 45 -8.71 28.01 2.78
C CYS A 45 -10.20 27.87 3.10
N ILE A 46 -10.60 27.95 4.37
CA ILE A 46 -12.00 28.02 4.77
C ILE A 46 -12.63 29.30 4.21
N GLY A 47 -13.79 29.17 3.57
CA GLY A 47 -14.50 30.27 2.92
C GLY A 47 -14.11 30.51 1.46
N LYS A 48 -13.05 29.87 0.93
CA LYS A 48 -12.70 29.93 -0.50
C LYS A 48 -13.72 29.14 -1.35
N ILE A 49 -13.83 29.50 -2.62
CA ILE A 49 -14.75 28.84 -3.57
C ILE A 49 -14.08 27.60 -4.15
N ILE A 50 -14.79 26.48 -4.15
CA ILE A 50 -14.44 25.23 -4.83
C ILE A 50 -15.31 25.14 -6.08
N GLU A 51 -14.66 25.01 -7.22
CA GLU A 51 -15.33 24.82 -8.49
C GLU A 51 -15.35 23.33 -8.82
N LEU A 52 -16.55 22.76 -8.85
CA LEU A 52 -16.78 21.39 -9.27
C LEU A 52 -17.17 21.36 -10.74
N TYR A 53 -16.42 20.60 -11.50
CA TYR A 53 -16.67 20.34 -12.90
C TYR A 53 -17.21 18.92 -13.04
N ASP A 54 -18.09 18.71 -14.01
CA ASP A 54 -18.44 17.34 -14.39
C ASP A 54 -17.19 16.62 -14.90
N LEU A 55 -17.18 15.29 -14.82
CA LEU A 55 -16.08 14.49 -15.35
C LEU A 55 -16.02 14.69 -16.85
N VAL A 56 -14.98 15.37 -17.28
CA VAL A 56 -14.77 15.76 -18.67
C VAL A 56 -13.44 15.21 -19.16
N PRO A 57 -13.30 14.98 -20.47
CA PRO A 57 -12.08 14.41 -21.02
C PRO A 57 -10.85 15.26 -20.71
N VAL A 58 -9.71 14.58 -20.57
CA VAL A 58 -8.42 15.26 -20.51
C VAL A 58 -8.21 16.02 -21.82
N GLY A 59 -8.04 17.34 -21.75
CA GLY A 59 -7.84 18.23 -22.90
C GLY A 59 -9.05 19.10 -23.28
N THR A 60 -10.20 18.94 -22.62
CA THR A 60 -11.34 19.84 -22.86
C THR A 60 -11.09 21.22 -22.25
N ALA A 61 -11.30 22.27 -23.03
CA ALA A 61 -11.19 23.65 -22.56
C ALA A 61 -12.25 23.90 -21.47
N MET A 62 -11.80 24.05 -20.23
CA MET A 62 -12.66 24.22 -19.05
C MET A 62 -13.46 25.53 -19.04
N GLN A 63 -13.15 26.47 -19.94
CA GLN A 63 -13.70 27.82 -20.00
C GLN A 63 -15.19 27.87 -20.41
N GLU A 64 -15.70 26.84 -21.09
CA GLU A 64 -17.09 26.79 -21.57
C GLU A 64 -18.00 25.91 -20.67
N MET A 65 -17.48 25.38 -19.57
CA MET A 65 -18.21 24.44 -18.71
C MET A 65 -18.94 25.13 -17.56
N SER A 66 -20.16 24.66 -17.30
CA SER A 66 -20.95 25.08 -16.14
C SER A 66 -20.35 24.48 -14.87
N ALA A 67 -19.45 25.23 -14.21
CA ALA A 67 -18.87 24.85 -12.94
C ALA A 67 -19.86 25.08 -11.80
N VAL A 68 -20.03 24.09 -10.92
CA VAL A 68 -20.77 24.30 -9.67
C VAL A 68 -19.84 24.89 -8.64
N LYS A 69 -20.13 26.14 -8.25
CA LYS A 69 -19.36 26.85 -7.22
C LYS A 69 -19.91 26.51 -5.84
N LEU A 70 -19.11 25.80 -5.06
CA LEU A 70 -19.37 25.51 -3.64
C LEU A 70 -18.43 26.35 -2.76
N ARG A 71 -18.80 26.60 -1.52
CA ARG A 71 -17.94 27.30 -0.56
C ARG A 71 -17.30 26.29 0.40
N ASN A 72 -15.97 26.30 0.52
CA ASN A 72 -15.27 25.46 1.47
C ASN A 72 -15.67 25.83 2.90
N CYS A 73 -16.16 24.86 3.66
CA CYS A 73 -16.59 25.06 5.04
C CYS A 73 -15.64 24.42 6.06
N GLY A 74 -14.62 23.66 5.64
CA GLY A 74 -13.68 23.04 6.56
C GLY A 74 -13.22 21.65 6.11
N TYR A 75 -12.17 21.18 6.78
CA TYR A 75 -11.52 19.90 6.55
C TYR A 75 -11.72 18.99 7.77
N ILE A 76 -11.97 17.71 7.53
CA ILE A 76 -12.16 16.71 8.58
C ILE A 76 -11.33 15.48 8.25
N ASN A 77 -10.35 15.20 9.09
CA ASN A 77 -9.57 13.98 8.99
C ASN A 77 -10.36 12.81 9.61
N ILE A 78 -10.76 11.85 8.78
CA ILE A 78 -11.55 10.68 9.19
C ILE A 78 -10.70 9.46 9.56
N SER A 79 -9.38 9.58 9.51
CA SER A 79 -8.44 8.53 9.96
C SER A 79 -8.18 8.56 11.47
N GLN A 80 -8.70 9.55 12.20
CA GLN A 80 -8.52 9.63 13.64
C GLN A 80 -9.43 8.65 14.38
N SER A 81 -8.93 8.08 15.49
CA SER A 81 -9.57 6.97 16.22
C SER A 81 -10.88 7.35 16.93
N ASP A 82 -11.06 8.62 17.18
CA ASP A 82 -12.22 9.28 17.79
C ASP A 82 -13.29 9.67 16.75
N CYS A 83 -12.99 9.56 15.45
CA CYS A 83 -13.94 9.88 14.39
C CYS A 83 -15.10 8.86 14.34
N PRO A 84 -16.37 9.31 14.30
CA PRO A 84 -17.50 8.40 14.22
C PRO A 84 -17.45 7.55 12.93
N THR A 85 -17.85 6.28 13.03
CA THR A 85 -17.88 5.40 11.86
C THR A 85 -18.86 5.93 10.81
N LEU A 86 -18.33 6.24 9.62
CA LEU A 86 -19.09 6.67 8.46
C LEU A 86 -19.23 5.51 7.46
N ASP A 87 -20.47 5.29 6.99
CA ASP A 87 -20.78 4.35 5.91
C ASP A 87 -20.43 5.02 4.56
N LEU A 88 -19.15 4.95 4.19
CA LEU A 88 -18.63 5.52 2.95
C LEU A 88 -18.66 4.48 1.83
N SER A 89 -19.00 4.91 0.61
CA SER A 89 -19.16 4.03 -0.55
C SER A 89 -17.86 3.32 -0.97
N TRP A 90 -16.70 3.95 -0.77
CA TRP A 90 -15.39 3.37 -1.07
C TRP A 90 -14.36 3.96 -0.13
N ARG A 91 -13.68 3.18 0.70
CA ARG A 91 -12.57 3.64 1.57
C ARG A 91 -11.22 3.55 0.84
N GLY A 92 -10.36 4.55 1.03
CA GLY A 92 -9.01 4.58 0.45
C GLY A 92 -8.28 5.90 0.66
N ASN A 93 -6.99 5.82 0.92
CA ASN A 93 -6.11 6.96 1.24
C ASN A 93 -5.93 7.99 0.09
N ASP A 94 -6.38 7.69 -1.12
CA ASP A 94 -6.31 8.60 -2.29
C ASP A 94 -7.64 9.30 -2.59
N LYS A 95 -8.62 9.21 -1.68
CA LYS A 95 -9.98 9.72 -1.87
C LYS A 95 -10.27 10.89 -0.94
N VAL A 96 -10.98 11.86 -1.51
CA VAL A 96 -11.54 13.01 -0.80
C VAL A 96 -13.05 12.91 -0.91
N TYR A 97 -13.75 13.00 0.23
CA TYR A 97 -15.20 13.02 0.26
C TYR A 97 -15.70 14.45 0.41
N LEU A 98 -16.67 14.82 -0.40
CA LEU A 98 -17.35 16.11 -0.30
C LEU A 98 -18.71 15.88 0.35
N ILE A 99 -18.86 16.31 1.59
CA ILE A 99 -20.16 16.34 2.26
C ILE A 99 -20.83 17.66 1.94
N VAL A 100 -22.09 17.59 1.54
CA VAL A 100 -22.93 18.73 1.20
C VAL A 100 -24.30 18.58 1.86
N SER A 101 -25.03 19.68 2.05
CA SER A 101 -26.43 19.62 2.50
C SER A 101 -27.34 19.00 1.42
N ASP A 102 -28.51 18.48 1.82
CA ASP A 102 -29.49 17.90 0.87
C ASP A 102 -29.95 18.91 -0.20
N LYS A 103 -30.05 20.20 0.19
CA LYS A 103 -30.37 21.29 -0.72
C LYS A 103 -29.27 21.51 -1.76
N THR A 104 -28.01 21.49 -1.31
CA THR A 104 -26.84 21.60 -2.20
C THR A 104 -26.73 20.37 -3.11
N PHE A 105 -26.97 19.17 -2.58
CA PHE A 105 -26.95 17.92 -3.34
C PHE A 105 -28.00 17.90 -4.46
N SER A 106 -29.20 18.42 -4.18
CA SER A 106 -30.25 18.53 -5.19
C SER A 106 -29.84 19.43 -6.35
N LYS A 107 -29.14 20.55 -6.09
CA LYS A 107 -28.58 21.41 -7.15
C LYS A 107 -27.46 20.74 -7.93
N LEU A 108 -26.63 19.94 -7.26
CA LEU A 108 -25.56 19.18 -7.91
C LEU A 108 -26.13 18.12 -8.87
N LYS A 109 -27.26 17.50 -8.54
CA LYS A 109 -27.94 16.51 -9.41
C LYS A 109 -28.32 17.08 -10.78
N ASP A 110 -28.65 18.36 -10.86
CA ASP A 110 -29.08 19.00 -12.11
C ASP A 110 -27.90 19.36 -13.03
N VAL A 111 -26.67 19.36 -12.49
CA VAL A 111 -25.45 19.76 -13.21
C VAL A 111 -24.47 18.60 -13.41
N LEU A 112 -24.39 17.67 -12.45
CA LEU A 112 -23.49 16.51 -12.50
C LEU A 112 -24.23 15.28 -13.03
N THR A 113 -23.74 14.70 -14.12
CA THR A 113 -24.40 13.59 -14.83
C THR A 113 -24.13 12.21 -14.24
N VAL A 114 -23.08 12.03 -13.43
CA VAL A 114 -22.57 10.69 -13.11
C VAL A 114 -23.16 10.12 -11.81
N ARG A 115 -23.99 9.08 -11.94
CA ARG A 115 -24.29 8.13 -10.85
C ARG A 115 -23.47 6.88 -11.06
N ASN A 116 -22.45 6.67 -10.21
CA ASN A 116 -21.71 5.42 -10.19
C ASN A 116 -22.61 4.32 -9.60
N LEU A 117 -23.01 3.36 -10.44
CA LEU A 117 -23.66 2.13 -10.00
C LEU A 117 -22.57 1.06 -9.88
N GLU A 118 -22.33 0.57 -8.66
CA GLU A 118 -21.48 -0.60 -8.45
C GLU A 118 -22.34 -1.86 -8.47
N VAL A 119 -21.95 -2.85 -9.27
CA VAL A 119 -22.57 -4.16 -9.31
C VAL A 119 -21.50 -5.20 -8.98
N GLN A 120 -21.71 -5.92 -7.89
CA GLN A 120 -20.82 -7.01 -7.47
C GLN A 120 -21.39 -8.34 -7.95
N ILE A 121 -20.59 -9.11 -8.70
CA ILE A 121 -20.96 -10.41 -9.23
C ILE A 121 -20.06 -11.46 -8.58
N ASN A 122 -20.65 -12.36 -7.80
CA ASN A 122 -19.93 -13.48 -7.21
C ASN A 122 -19.94 -14.67 -8.19
N VAL A 123 -18.75 -15.18 -8.53
CA VAL A 123 -18.56 -16.27 -9.49
C VAL A 123 -17.86 -17.43 -8.80
N LYS A 124 -18.33 -18.66 -9.06
CA LYS A 124 -17.65 -19.87 -8.59
C LYS A 124 -16.22 -19.93 -9.14
N ALA A 125 -15.25 -20.32 -8.32
CA ALA A 125 -13.82 -20.30 -8.66
C ALA A 125 -13.48 -20.99 -10.01
N ASN A 126 -14.11 -22.14 -10.30
CA ASN A 126 -13.90 -22.88 -11.56
C ASN A 126 -14.45 -22.18 -12.82
N LYS A 127 -15.30 -21.17 -12.67
CA LYS A 127 -15.90 -20.39 -13.77
C LYS A 127 -15.37 -18.97 -13.85
N GLU A 128 -14.57 -18.53 -12.87
CA GLU A 128 -14.07 -17.17 -12.79
C GLU A 128 -13.30 -16.76 -14.06
N ALA A 129 -12.37 -17.60 -14.52
CA ALA A 129 -11.56 -17.28 -15.71
C ALA A 129 -12.42 -16.99 -16.95
N ILE A 130 -13.43 -17.83 -17.19
CA ILE A 130 -14.34 -17.71 -18.33
C ILE A 130 -15.24 -16.47 -18.18
N CYS A 131 -15.84 -16.27 -17.00
CA CYS A 131 -16.70 -15.12 -16.73
C CYS A 131 -15.92 -13.81 -16.82
N LYS A 132 -14.71 -13.77 -16.26
CA LYS A 132 -13.79 -12.63 -16.33
C LYS A 132 -13.52 -12.25 -17.78
N GLN A 133 -13.13 -13.23 -18.62
CA GLN A 133 -12.81 -12.97 -20.02
C GLN A 133 -14.03 -12.42 -20.77
N LYS A 134 -15.22 -13.03 -20.59
CA LYS A 134 -16.46 -12.59 -21.24
C LYS A 134 -16.88 -11.19 -20.78
N LEU A 135 -16.86 -10.93 -19.48
CA LEU A 135 -17.26 -9.63 -18.92
C LEU A 135 -16.29 -8.52 -19.34
N LYS A 136 -14.98 -8.79 -19.33
CA LYS A 136 -13.99 -7.83 -19.84
C LYS A 136 -14.20 -7.50 -21.31
N ALA A 137 -14.44 -8.51 -22.15
CA ALA A 137 -14.73 -8.30 -23.56
C ALA A 137 -15.99 -7.48 -23.77
N TRP A 138 -17.08 -7.80 -23.05
CA TRP A 138 -18.33 -7.05 -23.10
C TRP A 138 -18.17 -5.59 -22.65
N VAL A 139 -17.48 -5.35 -21.53
CA VAL A 139 -17.18 -4.00 -21.03
C VAL A 139 -16.36 -3.21 -22.04
N GLN A 140 -15.35 -3.84 -22.65
CA GLN A 140 -14.54 -3.19 -23.68
C GLN A 140 -15.37 -2.84 -24.92
N GLU A 141 -16.22 -3.75 -25.40
CA GLU A 141 -17.12 -3.49 -26.53
C GLU A 141 -18.10 -2.35 -26.24
N ALA A 142 -18.70 -2.35 -25.05
CA ALA A 142 -19.61 -1.30 -24.61
C ALA A 142 -18.91 0.07 -24.52
N ASN A 143 -17.68 0.08 -24.00
CA ASN A 143 -16.86 1.30 -23.92
C ASN A 143 -16.48 1.80 -25.32
N LEU A 144 -16.10 0.94 -26.26
CA LEU A 144 -15.80 1.33 -27.65
C LEU A 144 -17.03 1.93 -28.35
N LYS A 145 -18.21 1.34 -28.17
CA LYS A 145 -19.48 1.88 -28.70
C LYS A 145 -19.80 3.25 -28.10
N PHE A 146 -19.62 3.40 -26.80
CA PHE A 146 -19.80 4.69 -26.11
C PHE A 146 -18.85 5.75 -26.66
N GLN A 147 -17.55 5.45 -26.75
CA GLN A 147 -16.53 6.36 -27.28
C GLN A 147 -16.82 6.77 -28.73
N SER A 148 -17.28 5.84 -29.56
CA SER A 148 -17.65 6.10 -30.97
C SER A 148 -18.87 7.00 -31.11
N THR A 149 -19.81 6.95 -30.15
CA THR A 149 -21.06 7.73 -30.18
C THR A 149 -20.87 9.13 -29.58
N THR A 150 -20.03 9.24 -28.55
CA THR A 150 -19.78 10.49 -27.81
C THR A 150 -18.58 11.27 -28.37
N GLY A 151 -17.82 10.70 -29.32
CA GLY A 151 -16.65 11.33 -29.94
C GLY A 151 -15.47 11.53 -28.99
N ASN A 152 -15.42 10.72 -27.93
CA ASN A 152 -14.63 11.00 -26.73
C ASN A 152 -13.90 9.75 -26.25
N GLU A 153 -12.64 9.60 -26.69
CA GLU A 153 -11.84 8.39 -26.53
C GLU A 153 -11.38 8.13 -25.09
N ASN A 154 -11.34 9.17 -24.25
CA ASN A 154 -10.77 9.10 -22.90
C ASN A 154 -11.79 8.76 -21.81
N GLN A 155 -13.09 8.66 -22.14
CA GLN A 155 -14.13 8.29 -21.18
C GLN A 155 -14.52 6.82 -21.31
N LEU A 156 -14.67 6.17 -20.15
CA LEU A 156 -15.16 4.80 -20.03
C LEU A 156 -16.52 4.83 -19.34
N LEU A 157 -17.50 4.20 -19.96
CA LEU A 157 -18.84 4.05 -19.40
C LEU A 157 -18.86 3.00 -18.28
N TYR A 158 -18.11 1.92 -18.45
CA TYR A 158 -18.04 0.80 -17.52
C TYR A 158 -16.60 0.50 -17.11
N VAL A 159 -16.39 0.27 -15.81
CA VAL A 159 -15.13 -0.19 -15.24
C VAL A 159 -15.35 -1.52 -14.55
N ILE A 160 -14.55 -2.52 -14.90
CA ILE A 160 -14.59 -3.84 -14.26
C ILE A 160 -13.32 -4.08 -13.45
N LYS A 161 -13.49 -4.49 -12.19
CA LYS A 161 -12.41 -4.96 -11.31
C LYS A 161 -12.61 -6.44 -11.03
N CYS A 162 -11.54 -7.23 -11.14
CA CYS A 162 -11.58 -8.67 -10.90
C CYS A 162 -10.56 -9.03 -9.82
N ASN A 163 -11.01 -9.71 -8.76
CA ASN A 163 -10.15 -10.06 -7.63
C ASN A 163 -8.95 -10.94 -8.05
N SER A 164 -9.13 -11.89 -8.98
CA SER A 164 -7.98 -12.70 -9.45
C SER A 164 -6.88 -11.89 -10.11
N ASP A 165 -7.19 -10.79 -10.79
CA ASP A 165 -6.17 -9.97 -11.43
C ASP A 165 -5.41 -9.12 -10.42
N GLU A 166 -6.11 -8.59 -9.41
CA GLU A 166 -5.47 -7.83 -8.33
C GLU A 166 -4.55 -8.71 -7.49
N ILE A 167 -5.00 -9.93 -7.16
CA ILE A 167 -4.16 -10.94 -6.50
C ILE A 167 -2.98 -11.33 -7.40
N ALA A 168 -3.19 -11.51 -8.70
CA ALA A 168 -2.10 -11.85 -9.63
C ALA A 168 -1.04 -10.74 -9.69
N LYS A 169 -1.45 -9.47 -9.79
CA LYS A 169 -0.55 -8.31 -9.75
C LYS A 169 0.29 -8.27 -8.46
N GLN A 170 -0.36 -8.44 -7.31
CA GLN A 170 0.33 -8.47 -6.01
C GLN A 170 1.25 -9.68 -5.89
N SER A 171 0.83 -10.85 -6.38
CA SER A 171 1.63 -12.07 -6.34
C SER A 171 2.92 -11.95 -7.17
N LEU A 172 2.89 -11.23 -8.29
CA LEU A 172 4.07 -10.97 -9.10
C LEU A 172 5.06 -10.07 -8.37
N TYR A 173 4.57 -9.01 -7.70
CA TYR A 173 5.40 -8.13 -6.89
C TYR A 173 6.07 -8.91 -5.74
N ILE A 174 5.30 -9.72 -5.00
CA ILE A 174 5.80 -10.56 -3.91
C ILE A 174 6.87 -11.54 -4.42
N ARG A 175 6.60 -12.25 -5.53
CA ARG A 175 7.54 -13.22 -6.10
C ARG A 175 8.85 -12.57 -6.55
N THR A 176 8.76 -11.43 -7.23
CA THR A 176 9.96 -10.69 -7.68
C THR A 176 10.80 -10.23 -6.48
N SER A 177 10.15 -9.69 -5.45
CA SER A 177 10.83 -9.28 -4.21
C SER A 177 11.52 -10.47 -3.52
N GLN A 178 10.86 -11.62 -3.44
CA GLN A 178 11.44 -12.85 -2.88
C GLN A 178 12.70 -13.30 -3.63
N ILE A 179 12.68 -13.29 -4.97
CA ILE A 179 13.84 -13.69 -5.79
C ILE A 179 15.05 -12.79 -5.52
N ILE A 180 14.83 -11.47 -5.40
CA ILE A 180 15.89 -10.52 -5.09
C ILE A 180 16.47 -10.81 -3.70
N MET A 181 15.61 -11.00 -2.69
CA MET A 181 16.04 -11.32 -1.32
C MET A 181 16.82 -12.63 -1.26
N TYR A 182 16.38 -13.68 -1.97
CA TYR A 182 17.11 -14.95 -2.03
C TYR A 182 18.46 -14.82 -2.73
N THR A 183 18.54 -14.00 -3.77
CA THR A 183 19.79 -13.75 -4.49
C THR A 183 20.81 -13.04 -3.60
N ILE A 184 20.39 -11.97 -2.91
CA ILE A 184 21.24 -11.25 -1.96
C ILE A 184 21.67 -12.16 -0.82
N SER A 185 20.74 -12.93 -0.24
CA SER A 185 21.04 -13.89 0.82
C SER A 185 22.05 -14.95 0.36
N GLY A 186 21.91 -15.47 -0.86
CA GLY A 186 22.84 -16.42 -1.44
C GLY A 186 24.25 -15.85 -1.58
N ILE A 187 24.38 -14.60 -2.05
CA ILE A 187 25.67 -13.91 -2.16
C ILE A 187 26.30 -13.71 -0.78
N LEU A 188 25.51 -13.31 0.23
CA LEU A 188 26.00 -13.13 1.60
C LEU A 188 26.49 -14.44 2.22
N ILE A 189 25.74 -15.53 2.04
CA ILE A 189 26.17 -16.87 2.47
C ILE A 189 27.48 -17.25 1.77
N PHE A 190 27.60 -17.01 0.47
CA PHE A 190 28.80 -17.30 -0.29
C PHE A 190 30.02 -16.49 0.20
N MET A 191 29.86 -15.18 0.45
CA MET A 191 30.91 -14.34 1.04
C MET A 191 31.30 -14.83 2.44
N GLY A 192 30.34 -15.24 3.26
CA GLY A 192 30.58 -15.81 4.59
C GLY A 192 31.39 -17.11 4.53
N LEU A 193 31.05 -18.01 3.59
CA LEU A 193 31.81 -19.24 3.37
C LEU A 193 33.25 -18.95 2.94
N LEU A 194 33.46 -18.03 1.99
CA LEU A 194 34.80 -17.63 1.56
C LEU A 194 35.64 -17.07 2.73
N ASN A 195 35.03 -16.24 3.58
CA ASN A 195 35.68 -15.70 4.77
C ASN A 195 36.05 -16.82 5.77
N TYR A 196 35.15 -17.77 5.98
CA TYR A 196 35.44 -18.93 6.83
C TYR A 196 36.61 -19.76 6.29
N PHE A 197 36.64 -20.03 4.98
CA PHE A 197 37.74 -20.76 4.35
C PHE A 197 39.07 -20.03 4.47
N SER A 198 39.11 -18.72 4.21
CA SER A 198 40.35 -17.93 4.30
C SER A 198 40.88 -17.85 5.74
N THR A 199 39.99 -17.68 6.71
CA THR A 199 40.33 -17.65 8.14
C THR A 199 40.80 -19.01 8.65
N THR A 200 40.11 -20.10 8.29
CA THR A 200 40.50 -21.46 8.69
C THR A 200 41.84 -21.87 8.06
N SER A 201 42.05 -21.53 6.79
CA SER A 201 43.32 -21.80 6.10
C SER A 201 44.48 -21.08 6.77
N THR A 202 44.29 -19.80 7.11
CA THR A 202 45.29 -19.01 7.85
C THR A 202 45.58 -19.61 9.22
N ASN A 203 44.55 -20.00 9.98
CA ASN A 203 44.72 -20.67 11.27
C ASN A 203 45.52 -21.97 11.18
N ILE A 204 45.28 -22.78 10.14
CA ILE A 204 46.03 -24.02 9.91
C ILE A 204 47.50 -23.70 9.60
N ILE A 205 47.78 -22.67 8.80
CA ILE A 205 49.15 -22.25 8.45
C ILE A 205 49.93 -21.83 9.70
N ILE A 206 49.31 -21.03 10.58
CA ILE A 206 49.95 -20.55 11.82
C ILE A 206 50.28 -21.72 12.77
N ARG A 207 49.39 -22.72 12.88
CA ARG A 207 49.56 -23.89 13.75
C ARG A 207 50.44 -25.01 13.16
N GLN A 208 51.05 -24.83 11.98
CA GLN A 208 51.90 -25.86 11.37
C GLN A 208 53.10 -26.27 12.25
N ARG A 209 53.68 -25.33 13.02
CA ARG A 209 54.75 -25.65 13.98
C ARG A 209 54.26 -26.55 15.10
N GLU A 210 53.09 -26.27 15.65
CA GLU A 210 52.46 -27.09 16.70
C GLU A 210 52.14 -28.51 16.18
N PHE A 211 51.65 -28.62 14.94
CA PHE A 211 51.39 -29.91 14.29
C PHE A 211 52.66 -30.72 14.04
N SER A 212 53.77 -30.04 13.75
CA SER A 212 55.08 -30.70 13.57
C SER A 212 55.61 -31.25 14.89
N ILE A 213 55.39 -30.56 16.01
CA ILE A 213 55.73 -31.02 17.36
C ILE A 213 54.84 -32.19 17.80
N MET A 214 53.53 -32.12 17.53
CA MET A 214 52.63 -33.26 17.82
C MET A 214 53.00 -34.51 17.01
N ARG A 215 53.45 -34.33 15.77
CA ARG A 215 53.98 -35.44 14.96
C ARG A 215 55.24 -36.06 15.57
N SER A 216 56.16 -35.26 16.12
CA SER A 216 57.37 -35.81 16.75
C SER A 216 57.08 -36.58 18.04
N ILE A 217 55.94 -36.33 18.69
CA ILE A 217 55.45 -37.07 19.86
C ILE A 217 54.69 -38.36 19.46
N GLY A 218 54.51 -38.63 18.15
CA GLY A 218 53.95 -39.88 17.62
C GLY A 218 52.49 -39.78 17.13
N MET A 219 51.94 -38.58 17.00
CA MET A 219 50.57 -38.40 16.51
C MET A 219 50.48 -38.64 14.99
N THR A 220 49.60 -39.55 14.56
CA THR A 220 49.42 -39.90 13.14
C THR A 220 48.64 -38.83 12.36
N GLN A 221 48.89 -38.70 11.05
CA GLN A 221 48.22 -37.69 10.21
C GLN A 221 46.68 -37.81 10.20
N GLY A 222 46.16 -39.04 10.31
CA GLY A 222 44.73 -39.30 10.38
C GLY A 222 44.07 -38.79 11.66
N MET A 223 44.76 -38.90 12.80
CA MET A 223 44.26 -38.37 14.09
C MET A 223 44.23 -36.84 14.08
N LEU A 224 45.24 -36.20 13.50
CA LEU A 224 45.29 -34.73 13.36
C LEU A 224 44.17 -34.19 12.48
N ARG A 225 43.92 -34.86 11.34
CA ARG A 225 42.83 -34.47 10.43
C ARG A 225 41.45 -34.64 11.08
N LYS A 226 41.23 -35.71 11.84
CA LYS A 226 39.99 -35.91 12.60
C LYS A 226 39.78 -34.82 13.65
N MET A 227 40.82 -34.45 14.39
CA MET A 227 40.73 -33.38 15.40
C MET A 227 40.30 -32.04 14.78
N LEU A 228 40.91 -31.66 13.66
CA LEU A 228 40.56 -30.42 12.94
C LEU A 228 39.12 -30.42 12.40
N ILE A 229 38.65 -31.56 11.91
CA ILE A 229 37.24 -31.70 11.47
C ILE A 229 36.30 -31.53 12.66
N TYR A 230 36.62 -32.11 13.82
CA TYR A 230 35.83 -31.95 15.03
C TYR A 230 35.80 -30.49 15.52
N GLU A 231 36.94 -29.80 15.53
CA GLU A 231 37.03 -28.38 15.89
C GLU A 231 36.15 -27.52 14.95
N GLY A 232 36.20 -27.80 13.64
CA GLY A 232 35.35 -27.12 12.65
C GLY A 232 33.85 -27.40 12.83
N ILE A 233 33.46 -28.65 13.08
CA ILE A 233 32.05 -29.01 13.31
C ILE A 233 31.52 -28.35 14.58
N ILE A 234 32.29 -28.32 15.66
CA ILE A 234 31.90 -27.67 16.92
C ILE A 234 31.72 -26.16 16.69
N TYR A 235 32.63 -25.53 15.96
CA TYR A 235 32.54 -24.10 15.65
C TYR A 235 31.30 -23.78 14.80
N VAL A 236 31.11 -24.49 13.69
CA VAL A 236 29.95 -24.29 12.80
C VAL A 236 28.64 -24.60 13.52
N GLY A 237 28.59 -25.69 14.30
CA GLY A 237 27.41 -26.06 15.08
C GLY A 237 27.07 -25.02 16.15
N GLY A 238 28.08 -24.48 16.84
CA GLY A 238 27.90 -23.40 17.81
C GLY A 238 27.35 -22.12 17.19
N VAL A 239 27.92 -21.69 16.06
CA VAL A 239 27.48 -20.50 15.32
C VAL A 239 26.04 -20.67 14.78
N LEU A 240 25.73 -21.83 14.20
CA LEU A 240 24.37 -22.14 13.73
C LEU A 240 23.36 -22.15 14.89
N GLY A 241 23.72 -22.77 16.02
CA GLY A 241 22.88 -22.77 17.22
C GLY A 241 22.57 -21.35 17.72
N LEU A 242 23.60 -20.51 17.82
CA LEU A 242 23.45 -19.10 18.19
C LEU A 242 22.56 -18.33 17.21
N LEU A 243 22.76 -18.51 15.90
CA LEU A 243 21.95 -17.87 14.86
C LEU A 243 20.47 -18.29 14.95
N LEU A 244 20.20 -19.57 15.21
CA LEU A 244 18.82 -20.06 15.36
C LEU A 244 18.14 -19.48 16.60
N ILE A 245 18.85 -19.40 17.72
CA ILE A 245 18.31 -18.84 18.97
C ILE A 245 18.01 -17.34 18.79
N ILE A 246 19.00 -16.57 18.35
CA ILE A 246 18.85 -15.12 18.16
C ILE A 246 17.80 -14.83 17.09
N GLY A 247 17.85 -15.54 15.96
CA GLY A 247 16.89 -15.38 14.87
C GLY A 247 15.45 -15.67 15.30
N SER A 248 15.23 -16.70 16.12
CA SER A 248 13.90 -17.03 16.66
C SER A 248 13.38 -15.94 17.60
N ILE A 249 14.24 -15.38 18.45
CA ILE A 249 13.87 -14.29 19.37
C ILE A 249 13.49 -13.03 18.58
N VAL A 250 14.29 -12.64 17.59
CA VAL A 250 14.00 -11.47 16.75
C VAL A 250 12.69 -11.64 15.99
N MET A 251 12.45 -12.82 15.39
CA MET A 251 11.19 -13.11 14.73
C MET A 251 10.00 -13.03 15.70
N GLY A 252 10.15 -13.54 16.93
CA GLY A 252 9.11 -13.45 17.95
C GLY A 252 8.75 -11.99 18.32
N ILE A 253 9.76 -11.12 18.40
CA ILE A 253 9.54 -9.68 18.68
C ILE A 253 8.84 -9.00 17.50
N VAL A 254 9.28 -9.27 16.27
CA VAL A 254 8.69 -8.67 15.05
C VAL A 254 7.23 -9.11 14.87
N VAL A 255 6.88 -10.35 15.23
CA VAL A 255 5.48 -10.83 15.15
C VAL A 255 4.58 -10.19 16.21
N TYR A 256 5.16 -9.74 17.33
CA TYR A 256 4.41 -9.14 18.44
C TYR A 256 4.19 -7.62 18.28
N ILE A 257 5.01 -6.95 17.46
CA ILE A 257 4.88 -5.53 17.10
C ILE A 257 3.90 -5.40 15.92
#